data_AF-A0AAD9QT96-F1
#
_entry.id   AF-A0AAD9QT96-F1
#
_cell.length_a   1.000
_cell.length_b   1.000
_cell.length_c   1.000
_cell.angle_alpha   90.00
_cell.angle_beta   90.00
_cell.angle_gamma   90.00
#
_symmetry.space_group_name_H-M   'P 1'
#
loop_
_entity.id
_entity.type
_entity.pdbx_description
1 polymer ?
#
loop_
_entity_poly.entity_id
_entity_poly.type
_entity_poly.pdbx_seq_one_letter_code
_entity_poly.pdbx_strand_id
1 'polypeptide(L)'
;MTSWKTNCVILFVLAATLFALGEKVDKPNSCKKVLAQKASSLSVEQIGDVLSKARYEVCADEGKEVYHCPGGKICCTPGDPASKCCPADHPLCINPEYCCKQGYPKLCGPYCCKEDSFCCNKKTCCENEGACCGAQCCPADAPCCKEGKTPTCCDKDTMGCCAGGYGCVSPCPSQFDAIGCELSSLSLDDELLEAPYALPKYIYRILRPEENPDRIVAKDPRAQRTVLSHVNCGSRPKYTSQFISTSASLDVAKQYKKKGEDKGLTGLRICKFEVDKLPTTCQIVDLTTDANRDKYLGNAVCKNFAKASAEVLLQCAGPIPCTVIDPPPKSDSKTFVDTKHEL
;
A
#
# COMPACT_ATOMS: atom_id res chain seq x y z
N MET A 1 -10.82 -14.19 60.70
CA MET A 1 -10.39 -15.53 60.25
C MET A 1 -11.61 -16.29 59.77
N THR A 2 -11.76 -16.46 58.45
CA THR A 2 -12.69 -17.42 57.78
C THR A 2 -12.48 -17.22 56.26
N SER A 3 -11.47 -17.87 55.67
CA SER A 3 -11.58 -19.16 54.96
C SER A 3 -12.47 -19.12 53.71
N TRP A 4 -11.85 -18.74 52.59
CA TRP A 4 -12.35 -18.95 51.23
C TRP A 4 -12.33 -20.44 50.89
N LYS A 5 -13.49 -21.04 50.64
CA LYS A 5 -13.64 -22.24 49.80
C LYS A 5 -14.90 -22.10 48.95
N THR A 6 -14.89 -22.83 47.83
CA THR A 6 -15.94 -23.06 46.84
C THR A 6 -16.30 -21.90 45.91
N ASN A 7 -15.66 -21.87 44.73
CA ASN A 7 -16.31 -22.22 43.46
C ASN A 7 -15.29 -22.27 42.31
N CYS A 8 -14.70 -23.45 42.11
CA CYS A 8 -13.86 -23.80 40.96
C CYS A 8 -14.56 -24.89 40.14
N VAL A 9 -15.72 -24.60 39.56
CA VAL A 9 -16.32 -25.39 38.47
C VAL A 9 -17.19 -24.42 37.68
N ILE A 10 -17.21 -24.54 36.36
CA ILE A 10 -17.84 -23.65 35.35
C ILE A 10 -16.87 -22.59 34.78
N LEU A 11 -15.76 -23.06 34.18
CA LEU A 11 -15.09 -22.31 33.11
C LEU A 11 -14.20 -23.23 32.26
N PHE A 12 -14.74 -24.34 31.74
CA PHE A 12 -13.96 -25.23 30.85
C PHE A 12 -14.76 -25.90 29.72
N VAL A 13 -15.96 -25.42 29.35
CA VAL A 13 -16.76 -26.07 28.28
C VAL A 13 -17.13 -25.14 27.11
N LEU A 14 -16.61 -23.90 27.06
CA LEU A 14 -16.82 -23.00 25.89
C LEU A 14 -15.52 -22.52 25.22
N ALA A 15 -14.43 -23.28 25.37
CA ALA A 15 -13.18 -23.05 24.63
C ALA A 15 -12.86 -24.15 23.58
N ALA A 16 -13.70 -25.18 23.45
CA ALA A 16 -13.41 -26.33 22.60
C ALA A 16 -14.12 -26.33 21.23
N THR A 17 -14.93 -25.31 20.91
CA THR A 17 -15.68 -25.26 19.63
C THR A 17 -15.32 -24.09 18.70
N LEU A 18 -14.23 -23.36 18.97
CA LEU A 18 -13.72 -22.31 18.07
C LEU A 18 -12.32 -22.58 17.48
N PHE A 19 -11.79 -23.80 17.62
CA PHE A 19 -10.52 -24.21 17.00
C PHE A 19 -10.69 -25.25 15.88
N ALA A 20 -11.77 -25.14 15.10
CA ALA A 20 -11.97 -25.98 13.93
C ALA A 20 -12.66 -25.18 12.81
N LEU A 21 -12.00 -24.13 12.34
CA LEU A 21 -12.08 -23.57 10.98
C LEU A 21 -11.09 -22.39 10.89
N GLY A 22 -9.86 -22.61 11.35
CA GLY A 22 -8.75 -21.86 10.81
C GLY A 22 -8.46 -22.47 9.44
N GLU A 23 -9.01 -21.89 8.38
CA GLU A 23 -8.38 -22.05 7.07
C GLU A 23 -6.91 -21.69 7.26
N LYS A 24 -6.05 -22.72 7.21
CA LYS A 24 -4.62 -22.51 7.05
C LYS A 24 -4.47 -21.86 5.68
N VAL A 25 -4.45 -20.54 5.65
CA VAL A 25 -3.93 -19.80 4.50
C VAL A 25 -2.51 -20.32 4.33
N ASP A 26 -2.28 -21.11 3.29
CA ASP A 26 -0.96 -21.58 2.91
C ASP A 26 -0.06 -20.35 2.77
N LYS A 27 0.90 -20.20 3.69
CA LYS A 27 1.91 -19.16 3.55
C LYS A 27 2.67 -19.41 2.24
N PRO A 28 2.77 -18.44 1.32
CA PRO A 28 3.54 -18.65 0.11
C PRO A 28 5.01 -18.96 0.46
N ASN A 29 5.47 -20.12 -0.04
CA ASN A 29 6.86 -20.54 -0.15
C ASN A 29 7.65 -20.81 1.15
N SER A 30 7.30 -21.89 1.85
CA SER A 30 7.98 -22.38 3.06
C SER A 30 9.07 -23.44 2.84
N CYS A 31 9.40 -23.79 1.58
CA CYS A 31 10.41 -24.82 1.29
C CYS A 31 11.83 -24.31 1.54
N LYS A 32 12.40 -24.57 2.73
CA LYS A 32 13.79 -24.25 3.03
C LYS A 32 14.74 -25.22 2.32
N LYS A 33 15.86 -24.70 1.82
CA LYS A 33 16.93 -25.56 1.28
C LYS A 33 17.61 -26.34 2.40
N VAL A 34 18.07 -27.55 2.08
CA VAL A 34 18.87 -28.39 3.00
C VAL A 34 20.29 -28.49 2.47
N LEU A 35 21.28 -28.46 3.37
CA LEU A 35 22.68 -28.71 2.99
C LEU A 35 22.85 -30.19 2.64
N ALA A 36 23.41 -30.45 1.46
CA ALA A 36 23.75 -31.80 1.03
C ALA A 36 24.90 -32.34 1.89
N GLN A 37 24.79 -33.61 2.30
CA GLN A 37 25.76 -34.25 3.19
C GLN A 37 26.82 -34.99 2.38
N LYS A 38 28.04 -35.11 2.89
CA LYS A 38 29.09 -35.86 2.17
C LYS A 38 28.69 -37.35 2.05
N ALA A 39 28.90 -37.96 0.88
CA ALA A 39 28.77 -39.40 0.73
C ALA A 39 29.74 -40.14 1.66
N SER A 40 29.32 -41.30 2.14
CA SER A 40 30.15 -42.19 2.96
C SER A 40 30.88 -43.18 2.06
N SER A 41 32.13 -43.49 2.36
CA SER A 41 32.89 -44.55 1.68
C SER A 41 32.95 -45.80 2.55
N LEU A 42 32.89 -46.96 1.89
CA LEU A 42 33.14 -48.28 2.49
C LEU A 42 34.13 -49.03 1.60
N SER A 43 35.00 -49.83 2.21
CA SER A 43 35.81 -50.79 1.46
C SER A 43 34.93 -51.96 1.00
N VAL A 44 35.32 -52.63 -0.09
CA VAL A 44 34.54 -53.75 -0.68
C VAL A 44 34.24 -54.87 0.33
N GLU A 45 35.15 -55.11 1.27
CA GLU A 45 34.99 -56.10 2.35
C GLU A 45 33.88 -55.72 3.34
N GLN A 46 33.62 -54.42 3.56
CA GLN A 46 32.61 -53.91 4.48
C GLN A 46 31.20 -53.87 3.87
N ILE A 47 31.09 -53.96 2.53
CA ILE A 47 29.82 -53.82 1.80
C ILE A 47 28.87 -55.00 2.07
N GLY A 48 29.40 -56.22 2.17
CA GLY A 48 28.60 -57.43 2.39
C GLY A 48 27.76 -57.38 3.67
N ASP A 49 28.30 -56.82 4.74
CA ASP A 49 27.60 -56.67 6.03
C ASP A 49 26.56 -55.53 6.02
N VAL A 50 26.80 -54.46 5.27
CA VAL A 50 25.93 -53.27 5.22
C VAL A 50 24.71 -53.46 4.30
N LEU A 51 24.88 -54.18 3.18
CA LEU A 51 23.78 -54.56 2.26
C LEU A 51 22.62 -55.26 2.96
N SER A 52 22.91 -56.00 4.03
CA SER A 52 21.91 -56.76 4.79
C SER A 52 21.06 -55.91 5.76
N LYS A 53 21.46 -54.67 6.07
CA LYS A 53 20.89 -53.89 7.20
C LYS A 53 20.38 -52.49 6.86
N ALA A 54 20.80 -51.86 5.75
CA ALA A 54 20.40 -50.50 5.40
C ALA A 54 20.08 -50.32 3.92
N ARG A 55 19.02 -49.56 3.60
CA ARG A 55 18.77 -49.08 2.23
C ARG A 55 19.70 -47.89 1.95
N TYR A 56 20.59 -48.03 0.97
CA TYR A 56 21.48 -46.97 0.53
C TYR A 56 21.51 -46.88 -1.00
N GLU A 57 21.79 -45.68 -1.51
CA GLU A 57 22.03 -45.44 -2.94
C GLU A 57 23.53 -45.36 -3.19
N VAL A 58 24.02 -46.11 -4.18
CA VAL A 58 25.44 -46.07 -4.58
C VAL A 58 25.65 -44.87 -5.49
N CYS A 59 26.56 -43.97 -5.08
CA CYS A 59 26.92 -42.81 -5.87
C CYS A 59 28.04 -43.14 -6.85
N ALA A 60 29.08 -43.85 -6.43
CA ALA A 60 30.19 -44.26 -7.29
C ALA A 60 30.86 -45.54 -6.76
N ASP A 61 31.40 -46.33 -7.68
CA ASP A 61 32.17 -47.55 -7.38
C ASP A 61 33.51 -47.46 -8.13
N GLU A 62 34.62 -47.39 -7.37
CA GLU A 62 35.98 -47.35 -7.91
C GLU A 62 36.70 -48.70 -7.77
N GLY A 63 35.97 -49.79 -7.53
CA GLY A 63 36.47 -51.16 -7.45
C GLY A 63 37.16 -51.53 -6.13
N LYS A 64 37.81 -50.58 -5.43
CA LYS A 64 38.37 -50.80 -4.08
C LYS A 64 37.53 -50.14 -2.98
N GLU A 65 36.82 -49.09 -3.32
CA GLU A 65 35.95 -48.33 -2.42
C GLU A 65 34.64 -48.01 -3.13
N VAL A 66 33.56 -48.04 -2.35
CA VAL A 66 32.21 -47.68 -2.82
C VAL A 66 31.70 -46.51 -2.03
N TYR A 67 31.30 -45.47 -2.76
CA TYR A 67 30.75 -44.23 -2.23
C TYR A 67 29.23 -44.27 -2.29
N HIS A 68 28.57 -44.05 -1.16
CA HIS A 68 27.12 -44.22 -1.05
C HIS A 68 26.44 -43.21 -0.12
N CYS A 69 25.13 -43.10 -0.28
CA CYS A 69 24.24 -42.28 0.55
C CYS A 69 23.39 -43.16 1.48
N PRO A 70 23.65 -43.13 2.81
CA PRO A 70 22.96 -44.01 3.76
C PRO A 70 21.56 -43.52 4.11
N GLY A 71 20.67 -44.46 4.45
CA GLY A 71 19.35 -44.15 5.02
C GLY A 71 18.34 -43.64 4.00
N GLY A 72 18.33 -44.22 2.79
CA GLY A 72 17.42 -43.84 1.71
C GLY A 72 17.65 -42.45 1.12
N LYS A 73 18.84 -41.88 1.35
CA LYS A 73 19.28 -40.62 0.74
C LYS A 73 19.73 -40.83 -0.70
N ILE A 74 19.65 -39.78 -1.49
CA ILE A 74 19.85 -39.80 -2.95
C ILE A 74 21.16 -39.11 -3.32
N CYS A 75 21.86 -39.63 -4.32
CA CYS A 75 23.12 -39.07 -4.81
C CYS A 75 22.88 -37.89 -5.76
N CYS A 76 23.56 -36.76 -5.54
CA CYS A 76 23.42 -35.59 -6.42
C CYS A 76 24.13 -35.74 -7.76
N THR A 77 25.25 -36.45 -7.76
CA THR A 77 26.08 -36.67 -8.94
C THR A 77 26.44 -38.15 -8.99
N PRO A 78 25.59 -39.00 -9.58
CA PRO A 78 25.91 -40.40 -9.79
C PRO A 78 27.14 -40.55 -10.70
N GLY A 79 28.02 -41.48 -10.39
CA GLY A 79 29.32 -41.69 -11.03
C GLY A 79 30.48 -40.88 -10.43
N ASP A 80 30.23 -39.99 -9.46
CA ASP A 80 31.26 -39.14 -8.85
C ASP A 80 31.51 -39.53 -7.37
N PRO A 81 32.73 -39.93 -6.98
CA PRO A 81 33.11 -40.15 -5.58
C PRO A 81 32.88 -38.94 -4.66
N ALA A 82 32.92 -37.72 -5.20
CA ALA A 82 32.69 -36.48 -4.47
C ALA A 82 31.20 -36.11 -4.34
N SER A 83 30.30 -36.98 -4.80
CA SER A 83 28.85 -36.77 -4.71
C SER A 83 28.40 -36.44 -3.29
N LYS A 84 27.44 -35.52 -3.17
CA LYS A 84 26.75 -35.25 -1.91
C LYS A 84 25.38 -35.91 -1.91
N CYS A 85 24.87 -36.14 -0.72
CA CYS A 85 23.64 -36.85 -0.41
C CYS A 85 22.54 -35.89 -0.02
N CYS A 86 21.41 -36.02 -0.68
CA CYS A 86 20.17 -35.33 -0.32
C CYS A 86 19.20 -36.25 0.42
N PRO A 87 18.44 -35.74 1.40
CA PRO A 87 17.43 -36.53 2.08
C PRO A 87 16.30 -36.89 1.13
N ALA A 88 15.65 -38.03 1.36
CA ALA A 88 14.58 -38.55 0.51
C ALA A 88 13.41 -37.57 0.32
N ASP A 89 13.16 -36.72 1.32
CA ASP A 89 12.11 -35.70 1.27
C ASP A 89 12.53 -34.42 0.52
N HIS A 90 13.82 -34.26 0.19
CA HIS A 90 14.37 -33.19 -0.66
C HIS A 90 15.23 -33.77 -1.78
N PRO A 91 14.64 -34.53 -2.72
CA PRO A 91 15.39 -35.33 -3.69
C PRO A 91 16.09 -34.51 -4.78
N LEU A 92 15.74 -33.22 -4.95
CA LEU A 92 16.31 -32.40 -6.02
C LEU A 92 17.60 -31.70 -5.57
N CYS A 93 18.70 -31.99 -6.26
CA CYS A 93 19.96 -31.28 -6.07
C CYS A 93 20.02 -30.05 -6.98
N ILE A 94 19.90 -28.85 -6.41
CA ILE A 94 19.88 -27.58 -7.20
C ILE A 94 21.29 -27.00 -7.40
N ASN A 95 22.26 -27.61 -6.73
CA ASN A 95 23.70 -27.57 -6.96
C ASN A 95 24.27 -28.71 -6.08
N PRO A 96 25.54 -29.15 -6.21
CA PRO A 96 26.11 -30.18 -5.32
C PRO A 96 26.08 -29.84 -3.83
N GLU A 97 25.69 -28.62 -3.45
CA GLU A 97 25.65 -28.15 -2.07
C GLU A 97 24.25 -28.11 -1.43
N TYR A 98 23.18 -28.05 -2.23
CA TYR A 98 21.84 -27.78 -1.71
C TYR A 98 20.77 -28.69 -2.31
N CYS A 99 19.90 -29.17 -1.42
CA CYS A 99 18.79 -30.06 -1.69
C CYS A 99 17.45 -29.34 -1.53
N CYS A 100 16.52 -29.63 -2.44
CA CYS A 100 15.18 -29.07 -2.48
C CYS A 100 14.12 -30.16 -2.67
N LYS A 101 12.89 -29.88 -2.23
CA LYS A 101 11.76 -30.77 -2.48
C LYS A 101 11.44 -30.85 -3.97
N GLN A 102 10.90 -31.98 -4.39
CA GLN A 102 10.38 -32.13 -5.76
C GLN A 102 9.36 -31.02 -6.06
N GLY A 103 9.47 -30.41 -7.25
CA GLY A 103 8.66 -29.26 -7.66
C GLY A 103 9.24 -27.88 -7.29
N TYR A 104 10.40 -27.81 -6.63
CA TYR A 104 11.09 -26.56 -6.29
C TYR A 104 12.51 -26.50 -6.88
N PRO A 105 12.65 -26.34 -8.21
CA PRO A 105 13.93 -26.47 -8.91
C PRO A 105 14.86 -25.25 -8.80
N LYS A 106 14.45 -24.16 -8.13
CA LYS A 106 15.21 -22.90 -8.08
C LYS A 106 15.63 -22.54 -6.66
N LEU A 107 16.73 -21.79 -6.50
CA LEU A 107 17.18 -21.27 -5.20
C LEU A 107 16.97 -19.76 -5.10
N CYS A 108 16.47 -19.30 -3.96
CA CYS A 108 16.42 -17.89 -3.60
C CYS A 108 16.71 -17.71 -2.11
N GLY A 109 17.90 -17.18 -1.80
CA GLY A 109 18.35 -17.01 -0.42
C GLY A 109 18.37 -18.35 0.34
N PRO A 110 17.60 -18.48 1.45
CA PRO A 110 17.49 -19.73 2.20
C PRO A 110 16.40 -20.69 1.68
N TYR A 111 15.69 -20.34 0.61
CA TYR A 111 14.52 -21.08 0.13
C TYR A 111 14.74 -21.73 -1.25
N CYS A 112 14.00 -22.81 -1.47
CA CYS A 112 13.77 -23.42 -2.77
C CYS A 112 12.45 -22.89 -3.35
N CYS A 113 12.47 -22.45 -4.59
CA CYS A 113 11.32 -21.85 -5.28
C CYS A 113 10.81 -22.77 -6.39
N LYS A 114 9.51 -22.64 -6.69
CA LYS A 114 8.93 -23.25 -7.90
C LYS A 114 9.57 -22.63 -9.14
N GLU A 115 9.42 -23.32 -10.26
CA GLU A 115 9.99 -22.88 -11.54
C GLU A 115 9.49 -21.50 -11.94
N ASP A 116 8.19 -21.22 -11.79
CA ASP A 116 7.59 -19.96 -12.23
C ASP A 116 7.73 -18.82 -11.20
N SER A 117 8.35 -19.09 -10.05
CA SER A 117 8.51 -18.10 -8.99
C SER A 117 9.62 -17.08 -9.29
N PHE A 118 9.37 -15.84 -8.88
CA PHE A 118 10.34 -14.74 -8.92
C PHE A 118 11.17 -14.68 -7.63
N CYS A 119 12.49 -14.55 -7.74
CA CYS A 119 13.37 -14.43 -6.57
C CYS A 119 13.51 -12.97 -6.13
N CYS A 120 12.69 -12.58 -5.16
CA CYS A 120 12.65 -11.22 -4.62
C CYS A 120 13.90 -10.92 -3.78
N ASN A 121 14.73 -9.98 -4.26
CA ASN A 121 15.93 -9.47 -3.61
C ASN A 121 16.87 -10.56 -3.04
N LYS A 122 16.94 -11.73 -3.71
CA LYS A 122 17.74 -12.88 -3.28
C LYS A 122 17.39 -13.39 -1.86
N LYS A 123 16.19 -13.10 -1.36
CA LYS A 123 15.76 -13.41 0.01
C LYS A 123 14.52 -14.30 0.07
N THR A 124 13.55 -14.11 -0.81
CA THR A 124 12.28 -14.85 -0.77
C THR A 124 11.74 -15.14 -2.16
N CYS A 125 10.99 -16.23 -2.30
CA CYS A 125 10.33 -16.62 -3.54
C CYS A 125 8.94 -15.99 -3.59
N CYS A 126 8.62 -15.22 -4.63
CA CYS A 126 7.30 -14.64 -4.87
C CYS A 126 6.65 -15.26 -6.11
N GLU A 127 5.32 -15.19 -6.21
CA GLU A 127 4.59 -15.75 -7.35
C GLU A 127 4.95 -15.07 -8.67
N ASN A 128 5.24 -13.76 -8.62
CA ASN A 128 5.68 -12.96 -9.76
C ASN A 128 6.50 -11.76 -9.26
N GLU A 129 7.04 -10.98 -10.21
CA GLU A 129 7.82 -9.78 -9.93
C GLU A 129 7.02 -8.70 -9.19
N GLY A 130 5.75 -8.48 -9.56
CA GLY A 130 4.88 -7.48 -8.94
C GLY A 130 4.52 -7.75 -7.47
N ALA A 131 4.61 -9.00 -7.03
CA ALA A 131 4.45 -9.39 -5.63
C ALA A 131 5.69 -9.08 -4.76
N CYS A 132 6.84 -8.73 -5.35
CA CYS A 132 8.08 -8.48 -4.60
C CYS A 132 8.08 -7.10 -3.92
N CYS A 133 8.16 -7.07 -2.59
CA CYS A 133 8.21 -5.84 -1.80
C CYS A 133 9.35 -5.86 -0.79
N GLY A 134 10.49 -5.27 -1.15
CA GLY A 134 11.68 -5.33 -0.32
C GLY A 134 12.10 -6.78 -0.04
N ALA A 135 11.97 -7.25 1.20
CA ALA A 135 12.35 -8.61 1.59
C ALA A 135 11.18 -9.62 1.66
N GLN A 136 9.96 -9.22 1.30
CA GLN A 136 8.75 -10.04 1.44
C GLN A 136 7.92 -10.10 0.16
N CYS A 137 7.04 -11.11 0.09
CA CYS A 137 6.06 -11.26 -0.98
C CYS A 137 4.70 -10.79 -0.51
N CYS A 138 4.07 -9.94 -1.31
CA CYS A 138 2.75 -9.43 -1.06
C CYS A 138 1.70 -10.30 -1.75
N PRO A 139 0.54 -10.53 -1.11
CA PRO A 139 -0.55 -11.25 -1.75
C PRO A 139 -1.18 -10.39 -2.84
N ALA A 140 -1.88 -11.05 -3.79
CA ALA A 140 -2.46 -10.39 -4.96
C ALA A 140 -3.44 -9.26 -4.61
N ASP A 141 -4.10 -9.36 -3.46
CA ASP A 141 -5.03 -8.37 -2.95
C ASP A 141 -4.35 -7.20 -2.24
N ALA A 142 -3.08 -7.29 -1.86
CA ALA A 142 -2.32 -6.25 -1.15
C ALA A 142 -0.98 -5.92 -1.84
N PRO A 143 -0.97 -5.47 -3.11
CA PRO A 143 0.21 -5.41 -3.97
C PRO A 143 1.31 -4.47 -3.43
N CYS A 144 2.54 -4.60 -3.94
CA CYS A 144 3.62 -3.67 -3.60
C CYS A 144 3.58 -2.42 -4.49
N CYS A 145 3.65 -1.24 -3.88
CA CYS A 145 3.49 0.03 -4.58
C CYS A 145 4.80 0.58 -5.19
N LYS A 146 5.95 -0.10 -5.02
CA LYS A 146 7.22 0.19 -5.71
C LYS A 146 8.18 -1.01 -5.66
N GLU A 147 8.73 -1.38 -6.81
CA GLU A 147 9.85 -2.32 -6.90
C GLU A 147 11.03 -1.88 -6.01
N GLY A 148 11.35 -2.69 -5.01
CA GLY A 148 12.64 -2.65 -4.30
C GLY A 148 12.93 -1.47 -3.35
N LYS A 149 11.99 -0.54 -3.09
CA LYS A 149 12.28 0.63 -2.22
C LYS A 149 11.32 0.87 -1.04
N THR A 150 10.19 0.17 -0.96
CA THR A 150 9.30 0.23 0.22
C THR A 150 9.24 -1.12 0.95
N PRO A 151 9.32 -1.15 2.30
CA PRO A 151 9.45 -2.40 3.06
C PRO A 151 8.12 -3.15 3.29
N THR A 152 6.95 -2.58 2.96
CA THR A 152 5.64 -3.08 3.40
C THR A 152 4.64 -3.24 2.25
N CYS A 153 3.82 -4.30 2.29
CA CYS A 153 2.69 -4.51 1.39
C CYS A 153 1.60 -3.45 1.59
N CYS A 154 0.87 -3.09 0.53
CA CYS A 154 -0.18 -2.08 0.60
C CYS A 154 -1.47 -2.76 1.11
N ASP A 155 -1.95 -2.41 2.31
CA ASP A 155 -3.24 -2.90 2.83
C ASP A 155 -4.38 -2.62 1.84
N LYS A 156 -5.19 -3.61 1.50
CA LYS A 156 -6.19 -3.51 0.42
C LYS A 156 -7.40 -2.63 0.76
N ASP A 157 -7.74 -2.57 2.04
CA ASP A 157 -8.93 -1.88 2.55
C ASP A 157 -8.59 -0.42 2.93
N THR A 158 -7.29 -0.15 3.14
CA THR A 158 -6.81 1.10 3.69
C THR A 158 -5.59 1.67 2.99
N MET A 159 -4.98 1.02 1.97
CA MET A 159 -3.86 1.47 1.09
C MET A 159 -4.09 1.25 -0.44
N GLY A 160 -3.40 2.03 -1.29
CA GLY A 160 -3.47 2.07 -2.75
C GLY A 160 -2.12 2.54 -3.33
N CYS A 161 -1.86 2.18 -4.60
CA CYS A 161 -0.60 2.47 -5.29
C CYS A 161 -0.63 3.83 -6.01
N CYS A 162 0.23 4.78 -5.64
CA CYS A 162 0.45 5.98 -6.43
C CYS A 162 1.59 5.77 -7.46
N ALA A 163 1.28 5.98 -8.74
CA ALA A 163 2.26 5.96 -9.83
C ALA A 163 3.39 6.99 -9.59
N GLY A 164 4.62 6.66 -10.01
CA GLY A 164 5.80 7.52 -9.82
C GLY A 164 6.70 7.18 -8.62
N GLY A 165 6.45 6.06 -7.95
CA GLY A 165 7.39 5.50 -6.96
C GLY A 165 7.24 6.04 -5.53
N TYR A 166 6.00 6.24 -5.08
CA TYR A 166 5.64 6.82 -3.78
C TYR A 166 5.17 5.82 -2.71
N GLY A 167 5.06 4.52 -3.03
CA GLY A 167 4.73 3.50 -2.02
C GLY A 167 3.25 3.39 -1.67
N CYS A 168 2.95 2.66 -0.58
CA CYS A 168 1.60 2.40 -0.09
C CYS A 168 0.98 3.66 0.51
N VAL A 169 -0.13 4.14 -0.06
CA VAL A 169 -0.83 5.31 0.45
C VAL A 169 -2.31 5.05 0.58
N SER A 170 -2.96 5.52 1.63
CA SER A 170 -4.38 5.18 1.86
C SER A 170 -5.31 5.53 0.70
N PRO A 171 -6.11 4.60 0.13
CA PRO A 171 -6.82 4.73 -1.12
C PRO A 171 -8.03 5.56 -0.80
N CYS A 172 -8.28 6.47 -1.71
CA CYS A 172 -9.22 7.53 -1.52
C CYS A 172 -10.63 7.04 -1.85
N PRO A 173 -11.60 7.08 -0.91
CA PRO A 173 -12.97 6.65 -1.20
C PRO A 173 -13.84 7.75 -1.81
N SER A 174 -13.33 8.97 -2.10
CA SER A 174 -14.16 10.07 -2.60
C SER A 174 -13.71 10.58 -3.97
N GLN A 175 -14.66 10.87 -4.86
CA GLN A 175 -14.41 11.19 -6.28
C GLN A 175 -13.67 12.52 -6.50
N PHE A 176 -13.61 13.39 -5.49
CA PHE A 176 -12.70 14.55 -5.50
C PHE A 176 -11.23 14.13 -5.58
N ASP A 177 -10.91 12.93 -5.11
CA ASP A 177 -9.55 12.42 -4.98
C ASP A 177 -8.97 11.88 -6.31
N ALA A 178 -9.82 11.55 -7.29
CA ALA A 178 -9.36 11.22 -8.65
C ALA A 178 -9.00 12.46 -9.47
N ILE A 179 -9.68 13.60 -9.24
CA ILE A 179 -9.42 14.86 -9.95
C ILE A 179 -8.02 15.41 -9.60
N GLY A 180 -7.63 15.32 -8.32
CA GLY A 180 -6.28 15.67 -7.88
C GLY A 180 -5.23 14.84 -8.61
N CYS A 181 -5.28 13.51 -8.48
CA CYS A 181 -4.30 12.60 -9.08
C CYS A 181 -4.20 12.70 -10.62
N GLU A 182 -5.31 12.84 -11.35
CA GLU A 182 -5.31 13.03 -12.82
C GLU A 182 -4.65 14.36 -13.25
N LEU A 183 -4.74 15.40 -12.41
CA LEU A 183 -4.12 16.70 -12.65
C LEU A 183 -2.61 16.70 -12.41
N SER A 184 -2.07 15.84 -11.55
CA SER A 184 -0.61 15.69 -11.42
C SER A 184 0.06 14.99 -12.61
N SER A 185 -0.72 14.32 -13.48
CA SER A 185 -0.22 13.71 -14.73
C SER A 185 -0.39 14.60 -15.97
N LEU A 186 -1.24 15.62 -15.91
CA LEU A 186 -1.42 16.58 -16.99
C LEU A 186 -0.74 17.88 -16.57
N SER A 187 0.45 18.10 -17.14
CA SER A 187 1.09 19.41 -17.21
C SER A 187 0.05 20.43 -17.67
N LEU A 188 -0.51 21.20 -16.74
CA LEU A 188 -1.18 22.43 -17.11
C LEU A 188 -0.07 23.36 -17.63
N ASP A 189 -0.26 23.85 -18.84
CA ASP A 189 0.68 24.76 -19.51
C ASP A 189 1.08 25.88 -18.54
N ASP A 190 2.39 26.06 -18.37
CA ASP A 190 3.02 27.05 -17.47
C ASP A 190 2.58 28.50 -17.75
N GLU A 191 1.87 28.74 -18.85
CA GLU A 191 1.45 30.05 -19.35
C GLU A 191 0.40 30.78 -18.47
N LEU A 192 -0.25 30.08 -17.53
CA LEU A 192 -1.24 30.69 -16.62
C LEU A 192 -0.65 31.23 -15.30
N LEU A 193 0.67 31.12 -15.08
CA LEU A 193 1.33 31.46 -13.81
C LEU A 193 2.45 32.51 -13.96
N GLU A 194 2.28 33.48 -14.86
CA GLU A 194 3.19 34.61 -15.05
C GLU A 194 3.04 35.67 -13.92
N ALA A 195 3.79 35.51 -12.83
CA ALA A 195 4.41 36.55 -11.97
C ALA A 195 4.59 36.09 -10.50
N PRO A 196 5.61 36.60 -9.76
CA PRO A 196 5.78 36.32 -8.34
C PRO A 196 4.64 36.97 -7.53
N TYR A 197 3.67 36.18 -7.09
CA TYR A 197 2.52 36.68 -6.36
C TYR A 197 2.88 37.12 -4.94
N ALA A 198 2.69 38.40 -4.62
CA ALA A 198 2.05 38.75 -3.37
C ALA A 198 0.63 38.15 -3.39
N LEU A 199 0.13 37.65 -2.24
CA LEU A 199 -1.21 37.06 -2.19
C LEU A 199 -2.25 38.01 -2.85
N PRO A 200 -3.13 37.49 -3.73
CA PRO A 200 -4.12 38.32 -4.39
C PRO A 200 -5.10 38.89 -3.37
N LYS A 201 -5.75 40.01 -3.72
CA LYS A 201 -6.80 40.63 -2.90
C LYS A 201 -7.89 39.64 -2.48
N TYR A 202 -8.20 38.68 -3.35
CA TYR A 202 -9.21 37.67 -3.11
C TYR A 202 -8.65 36.26 -3.31
N ILE A 203 -9.07 35.35 -2.44
CA ILE A 203 -8.90 33.90 -2.60
C ILE A 203 -10.26 33.23 -2.66
N TYR A 204 -10.33 32.08 -3.31
CA TYR A 204 -11.58 31.45 -3.72
C TYR A 204 -11.72 30.05 -3.16
N ARG A 205 -12.94 29.63 -2.84
CA ARG A 205 -13.23 28.28 -2.35
C ARG A 205 -14.48 27.74 -3.04
N ILE A 206 -14.40 26.49 -3.47
CA ILE A 206 -15.56 25.72 -3.88
C ILE A 206 -16.29 25.27 -2.62
N LEU A 207 -17.54 25.67 -2.48
CA LEU A 207 -18.44 25.26 -1.41
C LEU A 207 -19.34 24.14 -1.88
N ARG A 208 -19.53 23.16 -1.00
CA ARG A 208 -20.54 22.11 -1.13
C ARG A 208 -21.93 22.66 -0.81
N PRO A 209 -23.02 22.00 -1.23
CA PRO A 209 -24.39 22.47 -0.99
C PRO A 209 -24.70 22.73 0.50
N GLU A 210 -24.17 21.91 1.39
CA GLU A 210 -24.39 21.96 2.83
C GLU A 210 -23.56 23.01 3.57
N GLU A 211 -22.50 23.55 2.96
CA GLU A 211 -21.63 24.52 3.64
C GLU A 211 -22.32 25.89 3.78
N ASN A 212 -22.29 26.48 4.98
CA ASN A 212 -22.85 27.81 5.21
C ASN A 212 -21.81 28.90 4.89
N PRO A 213 -22.01 29.74 3.85
CA PRO A 213 -21.05 30.79 3.48
C PRO A 213 -20.82 31.83 4.59
N ASP A 214 -21.76 32.03 5.50
CA ASP A 214 -21.59 33.00 6.60
C ASP A 214 -20.68 32.47 7.71
N ARG A 215 -20.41 31.16 7.73
CA ARG A 215 -19.72 30.46 8.82
C ARG A 215 -18.88 29.30 8.31
N ILE A 216 -17.90 29.58 7.47
CA ILE A 216 -16.93 28.58 7.03
C ILE A 216 -15.99 28.24 8.19
N VAL A 217 -15.90 26.95 8.52
CA VAL A 217 -15.06 26.41 9.59
C VAL A 217 -14.25 25.24 9.02
N ALA A 218 -12.99 25.09 9.45
CA ALA A 218 -12.22 23.90 9.15
C ALA A 218 -12.93 22.65 9.71
N LYS A 219 -12.69 21.47 9.12
CA LYS A 219 -13.33 20.22 9.59
C LYS A 219 -13.04 19.94 11.07
N ASP A 220 -11.83 20.27 11.53
CA ASP A 220 -11.47 20.29 12.95
C ASP A 220 -10.45 21.43 13.21
N PRO A 221 -10.89 22.62 13.64
CA PRO A 221 -10.01 23.77 13.88
C PRO A 221 -8.92 23.53 14.93
N ARG A 222 -9.06 22.50 15.78
CA ARG A 222 -8.12 22.18 16.85
C ARG A 222 -7.11 21.10 16.45
N ALA A 223 -7.29 20.49 15.28
CA ALA A 223 -6.37 19.48 14.78
C ALA A 223 -4.94 20.02 14.66
N GLN A 224 -3.96 19.14 14.83
CA GLN A 224 -2.54 19.45 14.74
C GLN A 224 -1.92 18.73 13.54
N ARG A 225 -2.54 18.86 12.36
CA ARG A 225 -2.04 18.22 11.14
C ARG A 225 -0.97 19.09 10.48
N THR A 226 -0.01 18.46 9.82
CA THR A 226 0.97 19.19 9.00
C THR A 226 0.33 19.71 7.70
N VAL A 227 0.88 20.77 7.11
CA VAL A 227 0.50 21.27 5.78
C VAL A 227 0.57 20.15 4.73
N LEU A 228 1.68 19.39 4.70
CA LEU A 228 1.86 18.25 3.81
C LEU A 228 0.72 17.22 3.90
N SER A 229 0.43 16.76 5.12
CA SER A 229 -0.67 15.82 5.36
C SER A 229 -2.03 16.40 4.94
N HIS A 230 -2.27 17.70 5.09
CA HIS A 230 -3.50 18.33 4.61
C HIS A 230 -3.58 18.38 3.09
N VAL A 231 -2.54 18.83 2.40
CA VAL A 231 -2.53 18.86 0.92
C VAL A 231 -2.73 17.46 0.35
N ASN A 232 -2.19 16.43 0.99
CA ASN A 232 -2.31 15.05 0.55
C ASN A 232 -3.66 14.37 0.88
N CYS A 233 -4.35 14.83 1.94
CA CYS A 233 -5.48 14.11 2.53
C CYS A 233 -6.71 14.96 2.86
N GLY A 234 -6.67 16.28 2.68
CA GLY A 234 -7.63 17.25 3.19
C GLY A 234 -9.05 17.06 2.65
N SER A 235 -9.18 16.56 1.44
CA SER A 235 -10.45 16.21 0.79
C SER A 235 -11.14 15.01 1.42
N ARG A 236 -10.40 14.10 2.08
CA ARG A 236 -10.92 12.79 2.52
C ARG A 236 -12.04 12.93 3.56
N PRO A 237 -13.12 12.11 3.49
CA PRO A 237 -14.28 12.24 4.39
C PRO A 237 -13.96 12.10 5.88
N LYS A 238 -13.03 11.21 6.24
CA LYS A 238 -12.62 10.94 7.62
C LYS A 238 -11.38 11.71 8.06
N TYR A 239 -10.75 12.44 7.15
CA TYR A 239 -9.60 13.26 7.48
C TYR A 239 -10.07 14.65 7.90
N THR A 240 -9.89 14.93 9.18
CA THR A 240 -10.16 16.24 9.77
C THR A 240 -8.85 16.96 10.01
N SER A 241 -8.81 18.22 9.59
CA SER A 241 -7.67 19.12 9.75
C SER A 241 -8.16 20.52 10.10
N GLN A 242 -7.22 21.32 10.55
CA GLN A 242 -7.40 22.71 10.93
C GLN A 242 -7.33 23.69 9.75
N PHE A 243 -7.16 23.17 8.53
CA PHE A 243 -7.00 24.00 7.34
C PHE A 243 -8.28 24.04 6.50
N ILE A 244 -8.58 25.22 5.97
CA ILE A 244 -9.59 25.47 4.94
C ILE A 244 -8.84 25.67 3.63
N SER A 245 -9.06 24.78 2.67
CA SER A 245 -8.47 24.89 1.33
C SER A 245 -9.15 25.97 0.51
N THR A 246 -8.32 26.81 -0.11
CA THR A 246 -8.70 27.88 -1.03
C THR A 246 -7.72 27.94 -2.20
N SER A 247 -8.09 28.64 -3.27
CA SER A 247 -7.29 28.89 -4.45
C SER A 247 -7.03 30.38 -4.60
N ALA A 248 -5.82 30.75 -4.99
CA ALA A 248 -5.47 32.12 -5.36
C ALA A 248 -6.08 32.56 -6.71
N SER A 249 -6.62 31.62 -7.51
CA SER A 249 -7.17 31.91 -8.84
C SER A 249 -8.64 31.55 -8.95
N LEU A 250 -9.46 32.49 -9.41
CA LEU A 250 -10.88 32.27 -9.70
C LEU A 250 -11.05 31.26 -10.85
N ASP A 251 -10.20 31.33 -11.87
CA ASP A 251 -10.31 30.48 -13.04
C ASP A 251 -9.95 29.04 -12.71
N VAL A 252 -8.94 28.84 -11.85
CA VAL A 252 -8.64 27.51 -11.29
C VAL A 252 -9.82 27.00 -10.47
N ALA A 253 -10.42 27.83 -9.60
CA ALA A 253 -11.61 27.43 -8.83
C ALA A 253 -12.80 27.04 -9.74
N LYS A 254 -13.05 27.78 -10.82
CA LYS A 254 -14.07 27.44 -11.83
C LYS A 254 -13.75 26.13 -12.55
N GLN A 255 -12.49 25.91 -12.92
CA GLN A 255 -12.06 24.68 -13.58
C GLN A 255 -12.28 23.45 -12.69
N TYR A 256 -11.92 23.54 -11.41
CA TYR A 256 -12.16 22.46 -10.45
C TYR A 256 -13.64 22.26 -10.14
N LYS A 257 -14.44 23.34 -10.07
CA LYS A 257 -15.91 23.24 -9.94
C LYS A 257 -16.48 22.46 -11.12
N LYS A 258 -16.16 22.86 -12.36
CA LYS A 258 -16.63 22.21 -13.58
C LYS A 258 -16.26 20.72 -13.60
N LYS A 259 -15.01 20.38 -13.26
CA LYS A 259 -14.59 18.97 -13.16
C LYS A 259 -15.37 18.19 -12.11
N GLY A 260 -15.73 18.83 -11.00
CA GLY A 260 -16.60 18.23 -9.99
C GLY A 260 -18.01 17.96 -10.55
N GLU A 261 -18.57 18.92 -11.27
CA GLU A 261 -19.87 18.80 -11.94
C GLU A 261 -19.87 17.72 -13.01
N ASP A 262 -18.82 17.63 -13.84
CA ASP A 262 -18.63 16.58 -14.85
C ASP A 262 -18.56 15.17 -14.22
N LYS A 263 -18.15 15.06 -12.95
CA LYS A 263 -18.16 13.81 -12.16
C LYS A 263 -19.46 13.59 -11.38
N GLY A 264 -20.50 14.39 -11.63
CA GLY A 264 -21.84 14.22 -11.07
C GLY A 264 -22.07 14.93 -9.73
N LEU A 265 -21.17 15.82 -9.30
CA LEU A 265 -21.43 16.66 -8.12
C LEU A 265 -22.38 17.79 -8.48
N THR A 266 -23.41 17.98 -7.67
CA THR A 266 -24.44 19.00 -7.90
C THR A 266 -24.45 20.03 -6.78
N GLY A 267 -24.94 21.24 -7.08
CA GLY A 267 -25.11 22.31 -6.10
C GLY A 267 -23.81 22.96 -5.61
N LEU A 268 -22.70 22.77 -6.33
CA LEU A 268 -21.43 23.42 -6.01
C LEU A 268 -21.53 24.95 -6.22
N ARG A 269 -20.92 25.68 -5.30
CA ARG A 269 -20.84 27.16 -5.34
C ARG A 269 -19.39 27.58 -5.29
N ILE A 270 -19.07 28.78 -5.76
CA ILE A 270 -17.78 29.42 -5.47
C ILE A 270 -18.03 30.61 -4.57
N CYS A 271 -17.26 30.71 -3.49
CA CYS A 271 -17.17 31.91 -2.69
C CYS A 271 -15.77 32.49 -2.68
N LYS A 272 -15.68 33.77 -2.36
CA LYS A 272 -14.42 34.51 -2.22
C LYS A 272 -14.25 35.02 -0.79
N PHE A 273 -12.99 35.10 -0.37
CA PHE A 273 -12.54 35.77 0.85
C PHE A 273 -11.71 36.99 0.44
N GLU A 274 -11.89 38.10 1.14
CA GLU A 274 -10.97 39.25 1.06
C GLU A 274 -9.82 39.03 2.02
N VAL A 275 -8.59 38.90 1.50
CA VAL A 275 -7.41 38.54 2.32
C VAL A 275 -7.19 39.53 3.46
N ASP A 276 -7.32 40.83 3.17
CA ASP A 276 -7.12 41.91 4.16
C ASP A 276 -8.24 42.02 5.20
N LYS A 277 -9.37 41.32 4.99
CA LYS A 277 -10.50 41.29 5.93
C LYS A 277 -10.58 39.99 6.72
N LEU A 278 -9.65 39.05 6.50
CA LEU A 278 -9.57 37.86 7.31
C LEU A 278 -9.26 38.24 8.77
N PRO A 279 -9.88 37.58 9.76
CA PRO A 279 -9.55 37.82 11.16
C PRO A 279 -8.04 37.68 11.41
N THR A 280 -7.49 38.51 12.30
CA THR A 280 -6.07 38.42 12.68
C THR A 280 -5.70 37.08 13.33
N THR A 281 -6.69 36.31 13.79
CA THR A 281 -6.56 34.94 14.28
C THR A 281 -6.46 33.89 13.17
N CYS A 282 -6.54 34.28 11.90
CA CYS A 282 -6.35 33.39 10.76
C CYS A 282 -4.90 33.47 10.28
N GLN A 283 -4.23 32.33 10.28
CA GLN A 283 -2.94 32.18 9.62
C GLN A 283 -3.14 31.77 8.17
N ILE A 284 -2.35 32.35 7.28
CA ILE A 284 -2.37 32.02 5.85
C ILE A 284 -1.09 31.27 5.51
N VAL A 285 -1.25 30.11 4.89
CA VAL A 285 -0.14 29.36 4.29
C VAL A 285 -0.28 29.45 2.78
N ASP A 286 0.56 30.29 2.17
CA ASP A 286 0.64 30.46 0.73
C ASP A 286 1.50 29.34 0.11
N LEU A 287 0.93 28.55 -0.82
CA LEU A 287 1.63 27.50 -1.56
C LEU A 287 1.71 27.82 -3.08
N THR A 288 1.48 29.08 -3.46
CA THR A 288 1.51 29.52 -4.86
C THR A 288 2.93 29.67 -5.42
N THR A 289 3.93 29.85 -4.55
CA THR A 289 5.35 29.95 -4.94
C THR A 289 6.11 28.64 -4.77
N ASP A 290 7.11 28.39 -5.62
CA ASP A 290 7.99 27.22 -5.50
C ASP A 290 8.73 27.19 -4.16
N ALA A 291 9.24 28.34 -3.70
CA ALA A 291 9.95 28.43 -2.43
C ALA A 291 9.07 28.01 -1.24
N ASN A 292 7.80 28.43 -1.19
CA ASN A 292 6.88 28.01 -0.14
C ASN A 292 6.47 26.54 -0.28
N ARG A 293 6.26 26.07 -1.52
CA ARG A 293 6.03 24.65 -1.79
C ARG A 293 7.19 23.79 -1.31
N ASP A 294 8.43 24.18 -1.57
CA ASP A 294 9.63 23.47 -1.11
C ASP A 294 9.75 23.48 0.42
N LYS A 295 9.42 24.60 1.06
CA LYS A 295 9.43 24.75 2.52
C LYS A 295 8.40 23.85 3.21
N TYR A 296 7.17 23.80 2.71
CA TYR A 296 6.06 23.12 3.38
C TYR A 296 5.79 21.71 2.85
N LEU A 297 6.18 21.42 1.62
CA LEU A 297 5.86 20.18 0.91
C LEU A 297 7.16 19.47 0.51
N GLY A 298 7.42 18.32 1.12
CA GLY A 298 8.64 17.53 0.83
C GLY A 298 8.57 16.68 -0.44
N ASN A 299 7.40 16.51 -1.06
CA ASN A 299 7.20 15.60 -2.18
C ASN A 299 6.70 16.34 -3.45
N ALA A 300 7.17 15.91 -4.63
CA ALA A 300 6.85 16.58 -5.90
C ALA A 300 5.35 16.52 -6.26
N VAL A 301 4.64 15.46 -5.85
CA VAL A 301 3.21 15.30 -6.12
C VAL A 301 2.38 16.38 -5.42
N CYS A 302 2.59 16.60 -4.12
CA CYS A 302 1.92 17.64 -3.35
C CYS A 302 2.31 19.02 -3.85
N LYS A 303 3.56 19.21 -4.30
CA LYS A 303 3.97 20.47 -4.96
C LYS A 303 3.17 20.70 -6.24
N ASN A 304 3.01 19.66 -7.07
CA ASN A 304 2.22 19.74 -8.30
C ASN A 304 0.73 19.95 -8.02
N PHE A 305 0.16 19.29 -7.00
CA PHE A 305 -1.22 19.54 -6.58
C PHE A 305 -1.40 20.99 -6.13
N ALA A 306 -0.55 21.47 -5.23
CA ALA A 306 -0.61 22.83 -4.73
C ALA A 306 -0.39 23.86 -5.84
N LYS A 307 0.48 23.59 -6.81
CA LYS A 307 0.67 24.42 -8.00
C LYS A 307 -0.60 24.43 -8.85
N ALA A 308 -1.16 23.26 -9.19
CA ALA A 308 -2.32 23.13 -10.06
C ALA A 308 -3.60 23.71 -9.46
N SER A 309 -3.78 23.67 -8.13
CA SER A 309 -4.90 24.31 -7.44
C SER A 309 -4.64 25.77 -7.08
N ALA A 310 -3.44 26.30 -7.34
CA ALA A 310 -2.97 27.58 -6.83
C ALA A 310 -3.27 27.71 -5.32
N GLU A 311 -2.89 26.68 -4.56
CA GLU A 311 -3.38 26.45 -3.19
C GLU A 311 -2.93 27.55 -2.23
N VAL A 312 -3.91 28.03 -1.46
CA VAL A 312 -3.69 28.85 -0.26
C VAL A 312 -4.50 28.21 0.86
N LEU A 313 -3.86 27.94 2.00
CA LEU A 313 -4.55 27.36 3.15
C LEU A 313 -4.82 28.42 4.20
N LEU A 314 -6.05 28.43 4.72
CA LEU A 314 -6.40 29.22 5.89
C LEU A 314 -6.45 28.33 7.13
N GLN A 315 -5.78 28.72 8.20
CA GLN A 315 -5.91 28.13 9.53
C GLN A 315 -6.50 29.17 10.47
N CYS A 316 -7.80 29.03 10.75
CA CYS A 316 -8.56 30.00 11.55
C CYS A 316 -9.04 29.36 12.85
N ALA A 317 -8.95 30.10 13.96
CA ALA A 317 -9.44 29.64 15.26
C ALA A 317 -10.98 29.58 15.36
N GLY A 318 -11.70 30.28 14.48
CA GLY A 318 -13.15 30.38 14.49
C GLY A 318 -13.76 30.47 13.08
N PRO A 319 -15.09 30.55 12.97
CA PRO A 319 -15.79 30.66 11.70
C PRO A 319 -15.42 31.95 10.97
N ILE A 320 -15.30 31.86 9.65
CA ILE A 320 -15.07 33.01 8.77
C ILE A 320 -16.19 33.11 7.73
N PRO A 321 -16.71 34.32 7.44
CA PRO A 321 -17.68 34.51 6.38
C PRO A 321 -16.99 34.57 5.01
N CYS A 322 -17.69 34.17 3.95
CA CYS A 322 -17.31 34.40 2.57
C CYS A 322 -18.46 34.90 1.71
N THR A 323 -18.14 35.61 0.63
CA THR A 323 -19.14 36.10 -0.33
C THR A 323 -19.28 35.10 -1.47
N VAL A 324 -20.47 34.53 -1.67
CA VAL A 324 -20.76 33.67 -2.83
C VAL A 324 -20.78 34.51 -4.11
N ILE A 325 -20.02 34.07 -5.12
CA ILE A 325 -19.89 34.77 -6.41
C ILE A 325 -20.37 33.92 -7.60
N ASP A 326 -20.61 32.63 -7.38
CA ASP A 326 -21.11 31.69 -8.39
C ASP A 326 -22.15 30.77 -7.72
N PRO A 327 -23.44 31.15 -7.72
CA PRO A 327 -24.52 30.34 -7.15
C PRO A 327 -24.80 29.09 -8.00
N PRO A 328 -25.46 28.04 -7.47
CA PRO A 328 -25.76 26.86 -8.27
C PRO A 328 -26.73 27.25 -9.42
N PRO A 329 -26.66 26.59 -10.58
CA PRO A 329 -27.65 26.80 -11.64
C PRO A 329 -29.06 26.55 -11.07
N LYS A 330 -29.99 27.45 -11.35
CA LYS A 330 -31.40 27.29 -10.94
C LYS A 330 -31.89 25.97 -11.56
N SER A 331 -32.38 25.05 -10.75
CA SER A 331 -33.05 23.86 -11.27
C SER A 331 -34.24 24.31 -12.09
N ASP A 332 -34.31 23.95 -13.37
CA ASP A 332 -35.57 24.03 -14.11
C ASP A 332 -36.60 23.26 -13.31
N SER A 333 -37.66 23.97 -12.90
CA SER A 333 -38.80 23.40 -12.21
C SER A 333 -39.46 22.38 -13.14
N LYS A 334 -39.00 21.12 -13.10
CA LYS A 334 -39.78 20.02 -13.62
C LYS A 334 -40.99 19.89 -12.73
N THR A 335 -42.10 20.44 -13.21
CA THR A 335 -43.45 20.18 -12.72
C THR A 335 -43.58 18.68 -12.52
N PHE A 336 -43.70 18.26 -11.26
CA PHE A 336 -44.14 16.92 -10.91
C PHE A 336 -45.57 16.79 -11.45
N VAL A 337 -45.71 16.09 -12.58
CA VAL A 337 -47.03 15.63 -13.02
C VAL A 337 -47.35 14.45 -12.12
N ASP A 338 -48.24 14.69 -11.17
CA ASP A 338 -48.81 13.70 -10.27
C ASP A 338 -49.73 12.79 -11.09
N THR A 339 -49.22 11.65 -11.56
CA THR A 339 -50.05 10.58 -12.12
C THR A 339 -50.57 9.71 -10.98
N LYS A 340 -51.62 10.20 -10.32
CA LYS A 340 -52.63 9.37 -9.65
C LYS A 340 -54.00 9.71 -10.22
N HIS A 341 -54.79 8.64 -10.44
CA HIS A 341 -56.09 8.55 -11.12
C HIS A 341 -55.93 8.30 -12.64
N GLU A 342 -56.44 7.23 -13.22
CA GLU A 342 -57.65 6.44 -12.95
C GLU A 342 -57.56 5.04 -13.63
N LEU A 343 -58.21 4.05 -12.98
CA LEU A 343 -58.84 2.81 -13.51
C LEU A 343 -58.10 1.98 -14.58
#